data_AF-A0A953M1C2-F1
#
_entry.id   AF-A0A953M1C2-F1
#
_cell.length_a   1.000
_cell.length_b   1.000
_cell.length_c   1.000
_cell.angle_alpha   90.00
_cell.angle_beta   90.00
_cell.angle_gamma   90.00
#
_symmetry.space_group_name_H-M   'P 1'
#
loop_
_entity.id
_entity.type
_entity.pdbx_description
1 polymer ?
#
loop_
_entity_poly.entity_id
_entity_poly.type
_entity_poly.pdbx_seq_one_letter_code
_entity_poly.pdbx_strand_id
1 'polypeptide(L)' 'MKTTLNIPEDLLKEAMQVSKSRTKTEAVIEGLRELIRQRRIERILSSAGKMEFSDTWDAARHGR' A
#
# COMPACT_ATOMS: atom_id res chain seq x y z
N MET A 1 13.72 12.93 4.71
CA MET A 1 13.47 14.38 4.84
C MET A 1 12.82 14.62 6.18
N LYS A 2 13.26 15.64 6.94
CA LYS A 2 12.56 16.07 8.16
C LYS A 2 11.46 17.05 7.76
N THR A 3 10.25 16.82 8.25
CA THR A 3 9.06 17.59 7.89
C THR A 3 8.31 17.93 9.17
N THR A 4 7.75 19.14 9.26
CA THR A 4 6.86 19.54 10.36
C THR A 4 5.42 19.43 9.89
N LEU A 5 4.62 18.61 10.57
CA LEU A 5 3.21 18.38 10.26
C LEU A 5 2.40 18.58 11.54
N ASN A 6 1.21 19.17 11.42
CA ASN A 6 0.28 19.29 12.53
C ASN A 6 -0.72 18.13 12.46
N ILE A 7 -0.63 17.19 13.40
CA ILE A 7 -1.43 15.95 13.42
C ILE A 7 -2.15 15.88 14.77
N PRO A 8 -3.46 15.56 14.82
CA PRO A 8 -4.17 15.32 16.06
C PRO A 8 -3.48 14.24 16.92
N GLU A 9 -3.26 14.53 18.19
CA GLU A 9 -2.49 13.66 19.10
C GLU A 9 -3.25 12.35 19.41
N ASP A 10 -4.57 12.42 19.49
CA ASP A 10 -5.48 11.28 19.66
C ASP A 10 -5.38 10.31 18.48
N LEU A 11 -5.45 10.83 17.24
CA LEU A 11 -5.29 10.04 16.03
C LEU A 11 -3.92 9.35 15.97
N LEU A 12 -2.85 10.07 16.32
CA LEU A 12 -1.50 9.53 16.29
C LEU A 12 -1.30 8.44 17.36
N LYS A 13 -1.90 8.60 18.55
CA LYS A 13 -1.89 7.58 19.61
C LYS A 13 -2.65 6.33 19.19
N GLU A 14 -3.83 6.48 18.61
CA GLU A 14 -4.60 5.36 18.08
C GLU A 14 -3.83 4.61 16.99
N ALA A 15 -3.25 5.34 16.04
CA ALA A 15 -2.41 4.76 14.99
C ALA A 15 -1.24 3.97 15.58
N MET A 16 -0.56 4.50 16.62
CA MET A 16 0.52 3.78 17.32
C MET A 16 0.02 2.51 18.02
N GLN A 17 -1.15 2.55 18.68
CA GLN A 17 -1.73 1.40 19.36
C GLN A 17 -2.12 0.29 18.37
N VAL A 18 -2.85 0.64 17.31
CA VAL A 18 -3.34 -0.31 16.30
C VAL A 18 -2.18 -0.94 15.53
N SER A 19 -1.20 -0.13 15.12
CA SER A 19 -0.01 -0.62 14.41
C SER A 19 1.04 -1.28 15.32
N LYS A 20 0.88 -1.17 16.65
CA LYS A 20 1.90 -1.56 17.65
C LYS A 20 3.26 -0.88 17.44
N SER A 21 3.26 0.31 16.83
CA SER A 21 4.46 1.10 16.60
C SER A 21 5.03 1.64 17.90
N ARG A 22 6.36 1.60 18.06
CA ARG A 22 7.06 2.11 19.24
C ARG A 22 7.23 3.62 19.20
N THR A 23 7.21 4.22 18.00
CA THR A 23 7.43 5.65 17.80
C THR A 23 6.36 6.28 16.92
N LYS A 24 6.15 7.60 17.09
CA LYS A 24 5.27 8.41 16.24
C LYS A 24 5.67 8.32 14.76
N THR A 25 6.97 8.36 14.48
CA THR A 25 7.52 8.26 13.11
C THR A 25 7.19 6.91 12.47
N GLU A 26 7.35 5.82 13.21
CA GLU A 26 7.06 4.47 12.73
C GLU A 26 5.58 4.32 12.36
N ALA A 27 4.66 4.80 13.22
CA ALA A 27 3.23 4.77 12.94
C ALA A 27 2.87 5.54 11.66
N VAL A 28 3.47 6.71 11.46
CA VAL A 28 3.24 7.51 10.24
C VAL A 28 3.80 6.80 9.00
N ILE A 29 5.00 6.21 9.09
CA ILE A 29 5.59 5.47 7.97
C ILE A 29 4.71 4.26 7.60
N GLU A 30 4.25 3.51 8.59
CA GLU A 30 3.42 2.34 8.35
C GLU A 30 2.06 2.71 7.76
N GLY A 31 1.42 3.77 8.26
CA GLY A 31 0.19 4.30 7.69
C GLY A 31 0.34 4.72 6.22
N LEU A 32 1.46 5.38 5.87
CA LEU A 32 1.75 5.75 4.47
C LEU A 32 1.99 4.52 3.58
N ARG A 33 2.70 3.50 4.09
CA ARG A 33 2.92 2.24 3.36
C ARG A 33 1.61 1.53 3.08
N GLU A 34 0.74 1.44 4.09
CA GLU A 34 -0.54 0.79 3.97
C GLU A 34 -1.44 1.52 2.97
N LEU A 35 -1.48 2.86 3.01
CA LEU A 35 -2.21 3.66 2.01
C LEU A 35 -1.72 3.35 0.58
N ILE A 36 -0.40 3.34 0.36
CA ILE A 36 0.17 3.02 -0.96
C ILE A 36 -0.20 1.60 -1.39
N ARG A 37 -0.15 0.63 -0.46
CA ARG A 37 -0.50 -0.78 -0.73
C ARG A 37 -1.97 -0.89 -1.15
N GLN A 38 -2.88 -0.24 -0.42
CA GLN A 38 -4.31 -0.21 -0.74
C GLN A 38 -4.56 0.34 -2.14
N ARG A 39 -3.95 1.49 -2.49
CA ARG A 39 -4.08 2.07 -3.84
C ARG A 39 -3.56 1.17 -4.94
N ARG A 40 -2.48 0.42 -4.70
CA ARG A 40 -1.95 -0.55 -5.67
C ARG A 40 -2.92 -1.72 -5.87
N ILE A 41 -3.52 -2.22 -4.79
CA ILE A 41 -4.51 -3.29 -4.85
C ILE A 41 -5.76 -2.82 -5.60
N GLU A 42 -6.30 -1.64 -5.25
CA GLU A 42 -7.42 -1.02 -5.96
C GLU A 42 -7.15 -0.92 -7.46
N ARG A 43 -5.94 -0.48 -7.84
CA ARG A 43 -5.54 -0.40 -9.24
C ARG A 43 -5.55 -1.77 -9.92
N ILE A 44 -4.99 -2.79 -9.30
CA ILE A 44 -4.96 -4.16 -9.85
C ILE A 44 -6.39 -4.69 -10.02
N LEU A 45 -7.23 -4.54 -8.99
CA LEU A 45 -8.64 -4.95 -9.04
C LEU A 45 -9.40 -4.22 -10.14
N SER A 46 -9.15 -2.91 -10.33
CA SER A 46 -9.78 -2.11 -11.38
C SER A 46 -9.38 -2.52 -12.80
N SER A 47 -8.28 -3.26 -12.93
CA SER A 47 -7.77 -3.82 -14.19
C SER A 47 -8.30 -5.23 -14.47
N ALA A 48 -8.97 -5.88 -13.49
CA ALA A 48 -9.60 -7.17 -13.70
C ALA A 48 -10.69 -7.06 -14.78
N GLY A 49 -10.69 -7.97 -15.75
CA GLY A 49 -11.60 -7.94 -16.90
C GLY A 49 -11.28 -6.91 -17.98
N LYS A 50 -10.25 -6.07 -17.80
CA LYS A 50 -9.76 -5.11 -18.81
C LYS A 50 -8.42 -5.52 -19.42
N MET A 51 -7.79 -6.56 -18.89
CA MET A 51 -6.55 -7.09 -19.45
C MET A 51 -6.86 -7.99 -20.63
N GLU A 52 -6.39 -7.60 -21.81
CA GLU A 52 -6.30 -8.49 -22.97
C GLU A 52 -5.01 -9.29 -22.86
N PHE A 53 -5.13 -10.61 -22.95
CA PHE A 53 -3.98 -11.51 -23.01
C PHE A 53 -3.68 -11.82 -24.47
N SER A 54 -2.40 -11.81 -24.85
CA SER A 54 -1.96 -12.32 -26.16
C SER A 54 -2.28 -13.80 -26.28
N ASP A 55 -2.67 -14.28 -27.45
CA ASP A 55 -2.93 -15.70 -27.72
C ASP A 55 -1.71 -16.60 -27.45
N THR A 56 -0.51 -16.01 -27.41
CA THR A 56 0.76 -16.70 -27.11
C THR A 56 1.13 -16.70 -25.63
N TRP A 57 0.24 -16.26 -24.73
CA TRP A 57 0.54 -16.11 -23.29
C TRP A 57 1.01 -17.43 -22.65
N ASP A 58 0.48 -18.57 -23.09
CA ASP A 58 0.80 -19.90 -22.57
C ASP A 58 2.26 -20.27 -22.88
N ALA A 59 2.69 -20.05 -24.13
CA ALA A 59 4.06 -20.25 -24.57
C ALA A 59 5.04 -19.33 -23.83
N ALA A 60 4.66 -18.09 -23.52
CA ALA A 60 5.50 -17.17 -22.73
C ALA A 60 5.68 -17.59 -21.26
N ARG A 61 4.72 -18.33 -20.70
CA ARG A 61 4.74 -18.79 -19.30
C ARG A 61 5.45 -20.13 -19.12
N HIS A 62 5.33 -21.02 -20.11
CA HIS A 62 5.76 -22.41 -20.03
C HIS A 62 6.85 -22.80 -21.02
N GLY A 63 7.18 -21.93 -21.97
CA GLY A 63 8.31 -22.10 -22.89
C GLY A 63 9.63 -21.97 -22.15
N ARG A 64 10.17 -23.12 -21.72
CA ARG A 64 11.59 -23.29 -21.41
C ARG A 64 12.35 -23.63 -22.67
#